data_AF-A0AA88XZ99-F1
#
_entry.id   AF-A0AA88XZ99-F1
#
_cell.length_a   1.000
_cell.length_b   1.000
_cell.length_c   1.000
_cell.angle_alpha   90.00
_cell.angle_beta   90.00
_cell.angle_gamma   90.00
#
_symmetry.space_group_name_H-M   'P 1'
#
loop_
_entity.id
_entity.type
_entity.pdbx_description
1 polymer ?
#
loop_
_entity_poly.entity_id
_entity_poly.type
_entity_poly.pdbx_seq_one_letter_code
_entity_poly.pdbx_strand_id
1 'polypeptide(L)' 'SLTQHTYQIGEVFVSLSTDDATEMLEKAKVATQEDIKGLESQCSDIQGILQDLKVKLYTKFGNNIKLEADDE' A
#
# COMPACT_ATOMS: atom_id res chain seq x y z
N SER A 1 -11.79 39.93 -0.96
CA SER A 1 -10.37 39.58 -1.14
C SER A 1 -10.32 38.12 -1.52
N LEU A 2 -9.72 37.76 -2.66
CA LEU A 2 -9.56 36.36 -3.07
C LEU A 2 -8.38 35.75 -2.28
N THR A 3 -8.66 34.83 -1.37
CA THR A 3 -7.61 34.14 -0.60
C THR A 3 -7.03 33.01 -1.46
N GLN A 4 -5.77 33.13 -1.86
CA GLN A 4 -5.01 32.07 -2.57
C GLN A 4 -4.09 31.33 -1.60
N HIS A 5 -3.97 30.02 -1.78
CA HIS A 5 -3.10 29.15 -1.01
C HIS A 5 -2.07 28.49 -1.94
N THR A 6 -0.82 28.38 -1.47
CA THR A 6 0.27 27.77 -2.23
C THR A 6 0.22 26.25 -2.10
N TYR A 7 0.21 25.55 -3.24
CA TYR A 7 0.29 24.09 -3.31
C TYR A 7 1.66 23.68 -3.88
N GLN A 8 2.29 22.69 -3.25
CA GLN A 8 3.62 22.20 -3.64
C GLN A 8 3.50 20.97 -4.53
N ILE A 9 4.13 21.02 -5.71
CA ILE A 9 4.28 19.88 -6.62
C ILE A 9 5.78 19.71 -6.87
N GLY A 10 6.41 18.69 -6.26
CA GLY A 10 7.86 18.54 -6.30
C GLY A 10 8.58 19.69 -5.60
N GLU A 11 9.33 20.51 -6.36
CA GLU A 11 10.07 21.69 -5.87
C GLU A 11 9.42 23.04 -6.27
N VAL A 12 8.26 23.03 -6.92
CA VAL A 12 7.59 24.24 -7.45
C VAL A 12 6.31 24.53 -6.68
N PHE A 13 6.08 25.81 -6.32
CA PHE A 13 4.86 26.30 -5.70
C PHE A 13 3.97 26.98 -6.74
N VAL A 14 2.70 26.55 -6.82
CA VAL A 14 1.71 27.14 -7.73
C VAL A 14 0.60 27.79 -6.90
N SER A 15 0.22 29.03 -7.25
CA SER A 15 -0.91 29.72 -6.64
C SER A 15 -2.21 29.19 -7.24
N LEU A 16 -2.88 28.31 -6.51
CA LEU A 16 -4.17 27.75 -6.90
C LEU A 16 -5.31 28.48 -6.17
N SER A 17 -6.50 28.43 -6.74
CA SER A 17 -7.70 28.77 -5.97
C SER A 17 -7.87 27.75 -4.83
N THR A 18 -8.55 28.15 -3.76
CA THR A 18 -8.77 27.26 -2.60
C THR A 18 -9.53 26.00 -3.00
N ASP A 19 -10.46 26.12 -3.95
CA ASP A 19 -11.26 24.99 -4.43
C ASP A 19 -10.39 23.99 -5.21
N ASP A 20 -9.55 24.48 -6.13
CA ASP A 20 -8.65 23.63 -6.92
C ASP A 20 -7.62 22.92 -6.02
N ALA A 21 -7.03 23.65 -5.06
CA ALA A 21 -6.07 23.06 -4.12
C ALA A 21 -6.72 21.96 -3.25
N THR A 22 -7.96 22.18 -2.82
CA THR A 22 -8.73 21.20 -2.04
C THR A 22 -9.08 19.97 -2.87
N GLU A 23 -9.48 20.16 -4.13
CA GLU A 23 -9.77 19.04 -5.05
C GLU A 23 -8.52 18.19 -5.32
N MET A 24 -7.36 18.82 -5.55
CA MET A 24 -6.10 18.10 -5.76
C MET A 24 -5.66 17.32 -4.52
N LEU A 25 -5.84 17.89 -3.32
CA LEU A 25 -5.56 17.20 -2.06
C LEU A 25 -6.45 15.97 -1.87
N GLU A 26 -7.75 16.09 -2.13
CA GLU A 26 -8.67 14.96 -1.97
C GLU A 26 -8.38 13.86 -2.99
N LYS A 27 -8.06 14.22 -4.24
CA LYS A 27 -7.61 13.24 -5.26
C LYS A 27 -6.33 12.52 -4.83
N ALA A 28 -5.33 13.24 -4.34
CA ALA A 28 -4.08 12.64 -3.88
C ALA A 28 -4.31 11.69 -2.70
N LYS A 29 -5.19 12.06 -1.77
CA LYS A 29 -5.57 11.23 -0.63
C LYS A 29 -6.30 9.95 -1.07
N VAL A 30 -7.25 10.04 -2.00
CA VAL A 30 -7.96 8.88 -2.54
C VAL A 30 -6.99 7.92 -3.23
N ALA A 31 -6.12 8.43 -4.12
CA ALA A 31 -5.12 7.62 -4.80
C ALA A 31 -4.19 6.90 -3.82
N THR A 32 -3.69 7.63 -2.81
CA THR A 32 -2.85 7.05 -1.75
C THR A 32 -3.57 5.93 -1.00
N GLN A 33 -4.87 6.10 -0.71
CA GLN A 33 -5.66 5.10 -0.01
C GLN A 33 -5.92 3.85 -0.85
N GLU A 34 -6.07 4.01 -2.17
CA GLU A 34 -6.19 2.89 -3.11
C GLU A 34 -4.88 2.12 -3.22
N ASP A 35 -3.74 2.82 -3.28
CA ASP A 35 -2.41 2.19 -3.30
C ASP A 35 -2.17 1.35 -2.02
N ILE A 36 -2.51 1.89 -0.85
CA ILE A 36 -2.42 1.15 0.43
C ILE A 36 -3.23 -0.15 0.37
N LYS A 37 -4.48 -0.08 -0.08
CA LYS A 37 -5.35 -1.27 -0.19
C LYS A 37 -4.78 -2.28 -1.18
N GLY A 38 -4.20 -1.81 -2.29
CA GLY A 38 -3.54 -2.66 -3.27
C GLY A 38 -2.35 -3.41 -2.67
N LEU A 39 -1.51 -2.72 -1.90
CA LEU A 39 -0.36 -3.32 -1.21
C LEU A 39 -0.80 -4.32 -0.14
N GLU A 40 -1.82 -4.00 0.67
CA GLU A 40 -2.38 -4.92 1.67
C GLU A 40 -2.91 -6.20 1.03
N SER A 41 -3.61 -6.09 -0.10
CA SER A 41 -4.10 -7.26 -0.85
C SER A 41 -2.95 -8.12 -1.34
N GLN A 42 -1.90 -7.52 -1.92
CA GLN A 42 -0.73 -8.26 -2.40
C GLN A 42 -0.01 -8.99 -1.26
N CYS A 43 0.14 -8.35 -0.10
CA CYS A 43 0.70 -8.98 1.09
C CYS A 43 -0.12 -10.21 1.51
N SER A 44 -1.45 -10.09 1.53
CA SER A 44 -2.34 -11.19 1.89
C SER A 44 -2.24 -12.36 0.90
N ASP A 45 -2.18 -12.07 -0.41
CA ASP A 45 -2.02 -13.08 -1.45
C ASP A 45 -0.69 -13.84 -1.30
N ILE A 46 0.41 -13.10 -1.06
CA ILE A 46 1.74 -13.69 -0.84
C ILE A 46 1.74 -14.59 0.41
N GLN A 47 1.12 -14.14 1.50
CA GLN A 47 0.97 -14.94 2.73
C GLN A 47 0.18 -16.23 2.47
N GLY A 48 -0.90 -16.15 1.69
CA GLY A 48 -1.70 -17.32 1.29
C GLY A 48 -0.86 -18.33 0.48
N ILE A 49 -0.14 -17.84 -0.54
CA ILE A 49 0.76 -18.68 -1.36
C ILE A 49 1.84 -19.34 -0.49
N LEU A 50 2.43 -18.59 0.45
CA LEU A 50 3.44 -19.11 1.36
C LEU A 50 2.87 -20.22 2.26
N GLN A 51 1.66 -20.02 2.78
CA GLN A 51 0.99 -21.02 3.61
C GLN A 51 0.71 -22.30 2.83
N ASP A 52 0.20 -22.18 1.60
CA ASP A 52 -0.04 -23.32 0.71
C ASP A 52 1.25 -24.07 0.38
N LEU A 53 2.35 -23.34 0.16
CA LEU A 53 3.65 -23.94 -0.12
C LEU A 53 4.18 -24.70 1.11
N LYS A 54 4.04 -24.15 2.32
CA LYS A 54 4.37 -24.83 3.57
C LYS A 54 3.59 -26.15 3.70
N VAL A 55 2.29 -26.14 3.47
CA VAL A 55 1.45 -27.35 3.50
C VAL A 55 1.93 -28.40 2.50
N LYS A 56 2.23 -27.98 1.25
CA LYS A 56 2.76 -28.88 0.21
C LYS A 56 4.10 -29.50 0.61
N LEU A 57 5.01 -28.70 1.19
CA LEU A 57 6.31 -29.19 1.65
C LEU A 57 6.17 -30.19 2.79
N TYR A 58 5.35 -29.89 3.81
CA TYR A 58 5.12 -30.83 4.91
C TYR A 58 4.38 -32.09 4.47
N THR A 59 3.47 -31.99 3.50
CA THR A 59 2.82 -33.18 2.91
C THR A 59 3.85 -34.07 2.21
N LYS A 60 4.82 -33.48 1.49
CA LYS A 60 5.80 -34.22 0.71
C LYS A 60 6.94 -34.79 1.54
N PHE A 61 7.43 -34.04 2.52
CA PHE A 61 8.65 -34.37 3.26
C PHE A 61 8.39 -34.77 4.73
N GLY A 62 7.19 -34.51 5.25
CA GLY A 62 6.82 -34.83 6.63
C GLY A 62 7.76 -34.20 7.65
N ASN A 63 8.12 -34.95 8.68
CA ASN A 63 9.00 -34.49 9.77
C ASN A 63 10.49 -34.48 9.39
N ASN A 64 10.86 -34.77 8.14
CA ASN A 64 12.25 -34.74 7.68
C ASN A 64 12.76 -33.33 7.39
N ILE A 65 11.89 -32.32 7.44
CA ILE A 65 12.24 -30.91 7.27
C ILE A 65 11.75 -30.10 8.47
N LYS A 66 12.51 -29.07 8.85
CA LYS A 66 12.06 -27.97 9.70
C LYS A 66 12.02 -26.72 8.85
N LEU A 67 10.82 -26.25 8.54
CA LEU A 67 10.62 -24.91 8.02
C LEU A 67 10.49 -24.04 9.27
N GLU A 68 11.58 -23.43 9.72
CA GLU A 68 11.47 -22.46 10.81
C GLU A 68 10.52 -21.34 10.37
N ALA A 69 9.50 -21.10 11.17
CA ALA A 69 8.60 -19.98 11.03
C ALA A 69 8.16 -19.64 12.45
N ASP A 70 8.53 -18.47 12.93
CA ASP A 70 7.76 -17.65 13.87
C ASP A 70 8.54 -16.33 14.00
N ASP A 71 8.38 -15.45 13.01
CA ASP A 71 8.40 -14.02 13.32
C ASP A 71 6.92 -13.65 13.43
N GLU A 72 6.41 -13.67 14.66
CA GLU A 72 5.12 -13.06 15.05
C GLU A 72 5.04 -11.58 14.63
#